data_AF-A0A2M8NK18-F1
#
_entry.id   AF-A0A2M8NK18-F1
#
_cell.length_a   1.000
_cell.length_b   1.000
_cell.length_c   1.000
_cell.angle_alpha   90.00
_cell.angle_beta   90.00
_cell.angle_gamma   90.00
#
_symmetry.space_group_name_H-M   'P 1'
#
loop_
_entity.id
_entity.type
_entity.pdbx_description
1 polymer ?
#
loop_
_entity_poly.entity_id
_entity_poly.type
_entity_poly.pdbx_seq_one_letter_code
_entity_poly.pdbx_strand_id
1 'polypeptide(L)'
;MRRWTWQRSHALNAALDSHSANCGCPGLLLDRFVPKEAFGTDKRDWLAWVAQNGLNPALLEAQRKRWLETVEASRFNSVRTLQLQTASRVIVGLGAEHALETAITLDRNSGAPIIPGSALKGVARTFALIRIAQRLQFSDEQIESALNTLDNWLNAERLKRADLNDYG
;
A
#
# COMPACT_ATOMS: atom_id res chain seq x y z
N MET A 1 -9.42 30.46 2.10
CA MET A 1 -9.33 28.99 2.20
C MET A 1 -10.55 28.41 1.51
N ARG A 2 -10.37 27.50 0.54
CA ARG A 2 -11.50 26.83 -0.14
C ARG A 2 -12.26 26.00 0.90
N ARG A 3 -13.58 26.13 0.97
CA ARG A 3 -14.43 25.28 1.81
C ARG A 3 -14.89 24.08 0.99
N TRP A 4 -14.85 22.90 1.59
CA TRP A 4 -15.27 21.64 0.97
C TRP A 4 -16.69 21.30 1.40
N THR A 5 -17.51 20.76 0.50
CA THR A 5 -18.86 20.31 0.86
C THR A 5 -18.84 18.83 1.24
N TRP A 6 -18.90 18.57 2.55
CA TRP A 6 -18.89 17.22 3.11
C TRP A 6 -20.25 16.52 2.97
N GLN A 7 -20.24 15.23 2.65
CA GLN A 7 -21.44 14.40 2.49
C GLN A 7 -21.80 13.64 3.77
N ARG A 8 -21.83 14.33 4.93
CA ARG A 8 -22.09 13.71 6.25
C ARG A 8 -23.13 14.50 7.05
N SER A 9 -23.45 14.01 8.25
CA SER A 9 -24.39 14.67 9.15
C SER A 9 -23.89 16.07 9.56
N HIS A 10 -24.81 16.97 9.91
CA HIS A 10 -24.49 18.35 10.26
C HIS A 10 -23.43 18.46 11.36
N ALA A 11 -23.54 17.64 12.42
CA ALA A 11 -22.57 17.61 13.52
C ALA A 11 -21.16 17.18 13.05
N LEU A 12 -21.07 16.22 12.12
CA LEU A 12 -19.79 15.77 11.60
C LEU A 12 -19.17 16.78 10.63
N ASN A 13 -20.00 17.46 9.83
CA ASN A 13 -19.53 18.52 8.95
C ASN A 13 -18.89 19.67 9.74
N ALA A 14 -19.50 20.10 10.85
CA ALA A 14 -18.90 21.13 11.72
C ALA A 14 -17.53 20.72 12.28
N ALA A 15 -17.38 19.45 12.65
CA ALA A 15 -16.10 18.91 13.11
C ALA A 15 -15.07 18.85 11.97
N LEU A 16 -15.48 18.42 10.77
CA LEU A 16 -14.60 18.38 9.59
C LEU A 16 -14.17 19.79 9.17
N ASP A 17 -15.08 20.76 9.14
CA ASP A 17 -14.74 22.16 8.84
C ASP A 17 -13.70 22.74 9.80
N SER A 18 -13.74 22.31 11.06
CA SER A 18 -12.84 22.81 12.11
C SER A 18 -11.49 22.09 12.15
N HIS A 19 -11.45 20.80 11.79
CA HIS A 19 -10.27 19.94 12.05
C HIS A 19 -9.64 19.32 10.80
N SER A 20 -10.34 19.31 9.66
CA SER A 20 -9.88 18.60 8.47
C SER A 20 -8.55 19.12 7.95
N ALA A 21 -8.25 20.41 8.10
CA ALA A 21 -7.00 21.07 7.69
C ALA A 21 -5.79 20.72 8.57
N ASN A 22 -6.02 20.10 9.73
CA ASN A 22 -4.98 19.66 10.67
C ASN A 22 -5.04 18.14 10.85
N CYS A 23 -5.61 17.41 9.89
CA CYS A 23 -5.78 15.97 9.99
C CYS A 23 -4.44 15.27 9.68
N GLY A 24 -3.73 14.82 10.72
CA GLY A 24 -2.46 14.10 10.56
C GLY A 24 -2.57 12.67 9.98
N CYS A 25 -3.75 12.27 9.50
CA CYS A 25 -4.02 10.98 8.83
C CYS A 25 -4.76 11.23 7.50
N PRO A 26 -4.04 11.52 6.41
CA PRO A 26 -4.61 11.80 5.09
C PRO A 26 -5.48 10.68 4.53
N GLY A 27 -5.17 9.41 4.86
CA GLY A 27 -5.96 8.25 4.44
C GLY A 27 -7.42 8.31 4.93
N LEU A 28 -7.66 8.90 6.11
CA LEU A 28 -9.02 9.08 6.60
C LEU A 28 -9.84 10.05 5.72
N LEU A 29 -9.20 11.12 5.24
CA LEU A 29 -9.83 12.09 4.33
C LEU A 29 -10.10 11.46 2.95
N LEU A 30 -9.17 10.66 2.45
CA LEU A 30 -9.28 9.98 1.15
C LEU A 30 -10.31 8.84 1.15
N ASP A 31 -10.39 8.06 2.23
CA ASP A 31 -11.24 6.87 2.27
C ASP A 31 -12.66 7.18 2.78
N ARG A 32 -12.79 8.11 3.74
CA ARG A 32 -14.04 8.29 4.51
C ARG A 32 -14.66 9.67 4.39
N PHE A 33 -13.89 10.70 4.10
CA PHE A 33 -14.36 12.09 4.09
C PHE A 33 -14.08 12.79 2.75
N VAL A 34 -14.29 12.10 1.64
CA VAL A 34 -14.20 12.71 0.31
C VAL A 34 -15.35 13.71 0.14
N PRO A 35 -15.08 14.98 -0.21
CA PRO A 35 -16.12 15.97 -0.46
C PRO A 35 -16.75 15.77 -1.84
N LYS A 36 -17.94 16.31 -2.04
CA LYS A 36 -18.71 16.10 -3.29
C LYS A 36 -17.95 16.57 -4.53
N GLU A 37 -17.21 17.66 -4.42
CA GLU A 37 -16.46 18.30 -5.50
C GLU A 37 -15.29 17.43 -5.99
N ALA A 38 -14.74 16.59 -5.12
CA ALA A 38 -13.61 15.71 -5.45
C ALA A 38 -13.97 14.56 -6.41
N PHE A 39 -15.26 14.28 -6.59
CA PHE A 39 -15.76 13.34 -7.59
C PHE A 39 -15.89 13.96 -9.00
N GLY A 40 -15.66 15.26 -9.14
CA GLY A 40 -15.78 16.00 -10.39
C GLY A 40 -14.50 16.72 -10.78
N THR A 41 -14.63 17.98 -11.19
CA THR A 41 -13.51 18.79 -11.73
C THR A 41 -12.43 19.11 -10.70
N ASP A 42 -12.77 19.07 -9.41
CA ASP A 42 -11.89 19.55 -8.33
C ASP A 42 -11.05 18.44 -7.69
N LYS A 43 -11.08 17.22 -8.24
CA LYS A 43 -10.30 16.07 -7.74
C LYS A 43 -8.83 16.41 -7.52
N ARG A 44 -8.21 17.09 -8.48
CA ARG A 44 -6.79 17.47 -8.40
C ARG A 44 -6.51 18.42 -7.24
N ASP A 45 -7.38 19.39 -7.05
CA ASP A 45 -7.23 20.39 -6.00
C ASP A 45 -7.49 19.77 -4.63
N TRP A 46 -8.44 18.84 -4.53
CA TRP A 46 -8.67 18.04 -3.32
C TRP A 46 -7.44 17.22 -2.95
N LEU A 47 -6.87 16.47 -3.90
CA LEU A 47 -5.67 15.67 -3.65
C LEU A 47 -4.48 16.54 -3.23
N ALA A 48 -4.29 17.69 -3.88
CA ALA A 48 -3.24 18.64 -3.52
C ALA A 48 -3.45 19.22 -2.11
N TRP A 49 -4.69 19.48 -1.72
CA TRP A 49 -5.05 19.97 -0.39
C TRP A 49 -4.85 18.90 0.69
N VAL A 50 -5.27 17.65 0.43
CA VAL A 50 -5.04 16.52 1.36
C VAL A 50 -3.54 16.30 1.55
N ALA A 51 -2.73 16.38 0.49
CA ALA A 51 -1.28 16.25 0.60
C ALA A 51 -0.62 17.32 1.47
N GLN A 52 -1.22 18.52 1.60
CA GLN A 52 -0.72 19.60 2.45
C GLN A 52 -0.97 19.38 3.94
N ASN A 53 -1.95 18.55 4.32
CA ASN A 53 -2.20 18.20 5.72
C ASN A 53 -0.99 17.49 6.37
N GLY A 54 -0.18 16.84 5.55
CA GLY A 54 1.01 16.11 5.99
C GLY A 54 0.67 14.87 6.82
N LEU A 55 1.72 14.20 7.29
CA LEU A 55 1.62 13.06 8.20
C LEU A 55 2.03 13.50 9.59
N ASN A 56 1.50 12.87 10.64
CA ASN A 56 1.99 13.10 12.00
C ASN A 56 3.37 12.44 12.22
N PRO A 57 4.48 13.19 12.29
CA PRO A 57 5.82 12.61 12.36
C PRO A 57 6.07 11.87 13.68
N ALA A 58 5.51 12.36 14.79
CA ALA A 58 5.65 11.71 16.09
C ALA A 58 4.95 10.34 16.11
N LEU A 59 3.80 10.22 15.44
CA LEU A 59 3.10 8.94 15.28
C LEU A 59 3.92 7.97 14.43
N LEU A 60 4.47 8.42 13.29
CA LEU A 60 5.29 7.57 12.42
C LEU A 60 6.53 7.06 13.14
N GLU A 61 7.22 7.94 13.86
CA GLU A 61 8.43 7.55 14.59
C GLU A 61 8.11 6.57 15.71
N ALA A 62 7.02 6.79 16.45
CA ALA A 62 6.56 5.86 17.48
C ALA A 62 6.13 4.50 16.89
N GLN A 63 5.48 4.48 15.72
CA GLN A 63 5.13 3.24 15.02
C GLN A 63 6.38 2.48 14.56
N ARG A 64 7.34 3.19 13.93
CA ARG A 64 8.61 2.64 13.46
C ARG A 64 9.41 2.02 14.60
N LYS A 65 9.53 2.73 15.73
CA LYS A 65 10.23 2.25 16.93
C LYS A 65 9.61 0.95 17.44
N ARG A 66 8.30 0.93 17.67
CA ARG A 66 7.60 -0.29 18.14
C ARG A 66 7.77 -1.46 17.18
N TRP A 67 7.70 -1.21 15.88
CA TRP A 67 7.91 -2.24 14.87
C TRP A 67 9.33 -2.81 14.91
N LEU A 68 10.36 -1.97 15.03
CA LEU A 68 11.75 -2.41 15.17
C LEU A 68 11.97 -3.25 16.42
N GLU A 69 11.46 -2.81 17.57
CA GLU A 69 11.53 -3.56 18.83
C GLU A 69 10.85 -4.93 18.70
N THR A 70 9.71 -4.99 18.01
CA THR A 70 9.00 -6.26 17.73
C THR A 70 9.81 -7.19 16.83
N VAL A 71 10.47 -6.63 15.82
CA VAL A 71 11.32 -7.37 14.87
C VAL A 71 12.57 -7.92 15.59
N GLU A 72 13.23 -7.11 16.40
CA GLU A 72 14.42 -7.50 17.17
C GLU A 72 14.11 -8.54 18.24
N ALA A 73 12.94 -8.44 18.88
CA ALA A 73 12.47 -9.44 19.84
C ALA A 73 12.00 -10.75 19.18
N SER A 74 11.92 -10.81 17.85
CA SER A 74 11.43 -11.99 17.16
C SER A 74 12.41 -13.16 17.29
N ARG A 75 11.88 -14.37 17.52
CA ARG A 75 12.70 -15.60 17.67
C ARG A 75 13.24 -16.16 16.36
N PHE A 76 13.10 -15.43 15.26
CA PHE A 76 13.53 -15.86 13.95
C PHE A 76 14.99 -15.47 13.76
N ASN A 77 15.89 -16.47 13.75
CA ASN A 77 17.35 -16.29 13.62
C ASN A 77 17.79 -15.53 12.33
N SER A 78 16.89 -15.36 11.36
CA SER A 78 17.20 -14.87 10.02
C SER A 78 16.52 -13.55 9.67
N VAL A 79 15.93 -12.83 10.64
CA VAL A 79 15.31 -11.54 10.32
C VAL A 79 16.40 -10.51 10.02
N ARG A 80 16.20 -9.78 8.92
CA ARG A 80 17.07 -8.69 8.48
C ARG A 80 16.17 -7.50 8.18
N THR A 81 16.50 -6.36 8.75
CA THR A 81 15.89 -5.08 8.39
C THR A 81 16.65 -4.50 7.22
N LEU A 82 15.92 -3.86 6.31
CA LEU A 82 16.48 -3.19 5.15
C LEU A 82 15.89 -1.79 5.07
N GLN A 83 16.76 -0.79 4.93
CA GLN A 83 16.36 0.58 4.68
C GLN A 83 16.75 0.94 3.26
N LEU A 84 15.76 1.36 2.46
CA LEU A 84 15.94 1.76 1.07
C LEU A 84 15.38 3.16 0.87
N GLN A 85 15.92 3.86 -0.12
CA GLN A 85 15.38 5.11 -0.62
C GLN A 85 14.85 4.88 -2.03
N THR A 86 13.70 5.46 -2.35
CA THR A 86 13.11 5.35 -3.69
C THR A 86 13.91 6.18 -4.69
N ALA A 87 14.37 5.56 -5.78
CA ALA A 87 15.09 6.27 -6.85
C ALA A 87 14.17 7.15 -7.72
N SER A 88 12.88 6.87 -7.72
CA SER A 88 11.85 7.56 -8.50
C SER A 88 10.52 7.61 -7.73
N ARG A 89 9.47 8.16 -8.35
CA ARG A 89 8.12 8.14 -7.77
C ARG A 89 7.62 6.70 -7.66
N VAL A 90 7.11 6.34 -6.49
CA VAL A 90 6.53 5.02 -6.22
C VAL A 90 5.05 5.16 -5.99
N ILE A 91 4.26 4.31 -6.64
CA ILE A 91 2.83 4.17 -6.40
C ILE A 91 2.50 2.69 -6.22
N VAL A 92 1.74 2.38 -5.17
CA VAL A 92 1.30 1.02 -4.85
C VAL A 92 -0.20 1.05 -4.66
N GLY A 93 -0.88 0.05 -5.21
CA GLY A 93 -2.34 -0.06 -5.11
C GLY A 93 -3.13 0.76 -6.14
N LEU A 94 -2.52 1.20 -7.25
CA LEU A 94 -3.16 2.05 -8.25
C LEU A 94 -4.50 1.51 -8.81
N GLY A 95 -4.63 0.19 -8.90
CA GLY A 95 -5.84 -0.49 -9.41
C GLY A 95 -6.82 -0.97 -8.35
N ALA A 96 -6.64 -0.61 -7.08
CA ALA A 96 -7.62 -0.97 -6.05
C ALA A 96 -8.90 -0.15 -6.23
N GLU A 97 -10.05 -0.75 -5.90
CA GLU A 97 -11.33 -0.07 -5.95
C GLU A 97 -11.34 1.10 -4.95
N HIS A 98 -11.62 2.30 -5.43
CA HIS A 98 -11.66 3.50 -4.60
C HIS A 98 -12.65 4.50 -5.17
N ALA A 99 -13.28 5.26 -4.29
CA ALA A 99 -14.28 6.29 -4.62
C ALA A 99 -13.78 7.36 -5.61
N LEU A 100 -12.46 7.49 -5.76
CA LEU A 100 -11.81 8.46 -6.62
C LEU A 100 -11.22 7.81 -7.88
N GLU A 101 -11.53 6.54 -8.18
CA GLU A 101 -11.02 5.76 -9.34
C GLU A 101 -9.51 5.48 -9.35
N THR A 102 -8.72 6.23 -8.60
CA THR A 102 -7.27 6.06 -8.43
C THR A 102 -6.98 5.82 -6.96
N ALA A 103 -6.50 4.64 -6.63
CA ALA A 103 -6.17 4.26 -5.27
C ALA A 103 -4.67 4.36 -5.00
N ILE A 104 -4.32 4.54 -3.73
CA ILE A 104 -2.97 4.39 -3.21
C ILE A 104 -3.07 3.59 -1.92
N THR A 105 -2.14 2.68 -1.69
CA THR A 105 -2.10 1.91 -0.44
C THR A 105 -1.52 2.77 0.68
N LEU A 106 -2.39 3.14 1.63
CA LEU A 106 -2.02 3.88 2.84
C LEU A 106 -2.18 3.00 4.07
N ASP A 107 -1.32 3.19 5.06
CA ASP A 107 -1.52 2.63 6.39
C ASP A 107 -2.78 3.23 7.02
N ARG A 108 -3.64 2.38 7.55
CA ARG A 108 -4.94 2.78 8.11
C ARG A 108 -4.83 3.76 9.27
N ASN A 109 -3.78 3.63 10.09
CA ASN A 109 -3.67 4.35 11.35
C ASN A 109 -2.88 5.65 11.24
N SER A 110 -1.88 5.68 10.35
CA SER A 110 -1.03 6.86 10.13
C SER A 110 -1.37 7.63 8.85
N GLY A 111 -2.04 7.00 7.88
CA GLY A 111 -2.27 7.58 6.55
C GLY A 111 -1.01 7.64 5.68
N ALA A 112 0.10 7.04 6.11
CA ALA A 112 1.35 7.02 5.35
C ALA A 112 1.29 6.03 4.18
N PRO A 113 1.90 6.33 3.03
CA PRO A 113 2.04 5.35 1.95
C PRO A 113 2.85 4.13 2.39
N ILE A 114 2.35 2.93 2.10
CA ILE A 114 3.03 1.68 2.44
C ILE A 114 3.17 0.76 1.23
N ILE A 115 4.21 -0.07 1.23
CA ILE A 115 4.35 -1.21 0.32
C ILE A 115 3.94 -2.46 1.09
N PRO A 116 2.83 -3.14 0.74
CA PRO A 116 2.43 -4.37 1.41
C PRO A 116 3.51 -5.45 1.33
N GLY A 117 3.64 -6.25 2.39
CA GLY A 117 4.57 -7.39 2.39
C GLY A 117 4.29 -8.41 1.27
N SER A 118 3.02 -8.55 0.85
CA SER A 118 2.64 -9.37 -0.30
C SER A 118 3.20 -8.83 -1.63
N ALA A 119 3.21 -7.51 -1.82
CA ALA A 119 3.79 -6.88 -3.00
C ALA A 119 5.32 -7.07 -3.04
N LEU A 120 6.00 -6.84 -1.91
CA LEU A 120 7.44 -7.11 -1.79
C LEU A 120 7.78 -8.58 -2.06
N LYS A 121 7.01 -9.51 -1.48
CA LYS A 121 7.17 -10.94 -1.74
C LYS A 121 6.97 -11.30 -3.21
N GLY A 122 5.97 -10.70 -3.86
CA GLY A 122 5.71 -10.88 -5.29
C GLY A 122 6.90 -10.45 -6.14
N VAL A 123 7.38 -9.21 -5.96
CA VAL A 123 8.55 -8.69 -6.69
C VAL A 123 9.80 -9.53 -6.47
N ALA A 124 10.09 -9.89 -5.21
CA ALA A 124 11.25 -10.71 -4.88
C ALA A 124 11.18 -12.11 -5.54
N ARG A 125 9.98 -12.72 -5.56
CA ARG A 125 9.73 -13.99 -6.22
C ARG A 125 9.97 -13.90 -7.73
N THR A 126 9.35 -12.92 -8.40
CA THR A 126 9.50 -12.74 -9.85
C THR A 126 10.96 -12.49 -10.23
N PHE A 127 11.66 -11.66 -9.46
CA PHE A 127 13.09 -11.43 -9.66
C PHE A 127 13.92 -12.72 -9.52
N ALA A 128 13.64 -13.54 -8.50
CA ALA A 128 14.34 -14.81 -8.32
C ALA A 128 14.11 -15.76 -9.51
N LEU A 129 12.88 -15.85 -10.02
CA LEU A 129 12.54 -16.66 -11.19
C LEU A 129 13.30 -16.20 -12.45
N ILE A 130 13.31 -14.88 -12.70
CA ILE A 130 14.06 -14.30 -13.82
C ILE A 130 15.55 -14.65 -13.71
N ARG A 131 16.16 -14.50 -12.53
CA ARG A 131 17.58 -14.78 -12.32
C ARG A 131 17.93 -16.26 -12.48
N ILE A 132 17.03 -17.17 -12.11
CA ILE A 132 17.20 -18.61 -12.35
C ILE A 132 17.14 -18.90 -13.86
N ALA A 133 16.15 -18.37 -14.57
CA ALA A 133 15.98 -18.61 -15.99
C ALA A 133 17.16 -18.05 -16.82
N GLN A 134 17.68 -16.86 -16.47
CA GLN A 134 18.88 -16.30 -17.07
C GLN A 134 20.12 -17.19 -16.86
N ARG A 135 20.30 -17.79 -15.67
CA ARG A 135 21.41 -18.73 -15.42
C ARG A 135 21.28 -20.03 -16.21
N LEU A 136 20.05 -20.42 -16.54
CA LEU A 136 19.76 -21.56 -17.41
C LEU A 136 19.80 -21.20 -18.90
N GLN A 137 20.22 -19.97 -19.25
CA GLN A 137 20.39 -19.49 -20.63
C GLN A 137 19.09 -19.45 -21.45
N PHE A 138 17.96 -19.20 -20.80
CA PHE A 138 16.70 -18.97 -21.50
C PHE A 138 16.75 -17.61 -22.21
N SER A 139 16.18 -17.51 -23.42
CA SER A 139 15.97 -16.22 -24.09
C SER A 139 14.91 -15.39 -23.36
N ASP A 140 14.87 -14.09 -23.60
CA ASP A 140 13.86 -13.21 -22.99
C ASP A 140 12.43 -13.64 -23.33
N GLU A 141 12.15 -14.09 -24.56
CA GLU A 141 10.82 -14.62 -24.92
C GLU A 141 10.48 -15.90 -24.14
N GLN A 142 11.47 -16.77 -23.93
CA GLN A 142 11.28 -17.99 -23.14
C GLN A 142 11.02 -17.66 -21.66
N ILE A 143 11.67 -16.63 -21.11
CA ILE A 143 11.45 -16.17 -19.73
C ILE A 143 10.02 -15.65 -19.56
N GLU A 144 9.52 -14.79 -20.46
CA GLU A 144 8.15 -14.27 -20.38
C GLU A 144 7.10 -15.39 -20.44
N SER A 145 7.25 -16.33 -21.38
CA SER A 145 6.36 -17.49 -21.49
C SER A 145 6.44 -18.40 -20.26
N ALA A 146 7.65 -18.62 -19.72
CA ALA A 146 7.86 -19.44 -18.54
C ALA A 146 7.28 -18.80 -17.27
N LEU A 147 7.41 -17.49 -17.09
CA LEU A 147 6.85 -16.77 -15.93
C LEU A 147 5.33 -16.92 -15.85
N ASN A 148 4.62 -16.74 -16.96
CA ASN A 148 3.17 -16.95 -17.01
C ASN A 148 2.78 -18.39 -16.65
N THR A 149 3.55 -19.37 -17.15
CA THR A 149 3.31 -20.79 -16.89
C THR A 149 3.60 -21.16 -15.43
N LEU A 150 4.71 -20.65 -14.88
CA LEU A 150 5.14 -20.87 -13.49
C LEU A 150 4.20 -20.21 -12.50
N ASP A 151 3.74 -18.98 -12.76
CA ASP A 151 2.76 -18.32 -11.89
C ASP A 151 1.44 -19.10 -11.87
N ASN A 152 0.97 -19.58 -13.03
CA ASN A 152 -0.22 -20.43 -13.10
C ASN A 152 -0.03 -21.75 -12.33
N TRP A 153 1.11 -22.41 -12.51
CA TRP A 153 1.43 -23.67 -11.80
C TRP A 153 1.51 -23.47 -10.28
N LEU A 154 2.20 -22.43 -9.83
CA LEU A 154 2.35 -22.11 -8.41
C LEU A 154 1.05 -21.66 -7.74
N ASN A 155 0.15 -21.03 -8.50
CA ASN A 155 -1.19 -20.69 -8.02
C ASN A 155 -2.11 -21.92 -7.99
N ALA A 156 -2.00 -22.82 -8.98
CA ALA A 156 -2.72 -24.09 -9.00
C ALA A 156 -2.28 -25.05 -7.88
N GLU A 157 -0.99 -25.09 -7.54
CA GLU A 157 -0.48 -25.85 -6.38
C GLU A 157 -0.92 -25.26 -5.04
N ARG A 158 -1.12 -23.94 -4.94
CA ARG A 158 -1.67 -23.31 -3.72
C ARG A 158 -3.12 -23.72 -3.44
N LEU A 159 -3.91 -24.07 -4.46
CA LEU A 159 -5.24 -24.68 -4.27
C LEU A 159 -5.14 -26.10 -3.74
N LYS A 160 -4.07 -26.85 -4.06
CA LYS A 160 -3.82 -28.21 -3.53
C LYS A 160 -3.22 -28.25 -2.12
N ARG A 161 -2.64 -27.16 -1.62
CA ARG A 161 -2.12 -27.09 -0.24
C ARG A 161 -3.18 -26.83 0.82
N ALA A 162 -4.40 -26.43 0.44
CA ALA A 162 -5.53 -26.35 1.38
C ALA A 162 -5.97 -27.74 1.89
N ASP A 163 -5.64 -28.81 1.16
CA ASP A 163 -5.94 -30.20 1.50
C ASP A 163 -4.80 -30.90 2.29
N LEU A 164 -3.74 -30.18 2.67
CA LEU A 164 -2.61 -30.74 3.43
C LEU A 164 -2.71 -30.47 4.94
N ASN A 165 -3.78 -29.83 5.43
CA ASN A 165 -4.04 -29.71 6.86
C ASN A 165 -4.53 -31.02 7.52
N ASP A 166 -4.70 -32.11 6.76
CA ASP A 166 -5.02 -33.44 7.30
C ASP A 166 -3.79 -34.32 7.55
N TYR A 167 -2.57 -33.81 7.35
CA TYR A 167 -1.34 -34.53 7.73
C TYR A 167 -0.31 -33.58 8.34
N GLY A 168 -0.43 -33.35 9.66
CA GLY A 168 0.58 -32.68 10.48
C GLY A 168 0.05 -32.14 11.79
#